data_AF-A0A2T4VTL1-F1
#
_entry.id   AF-A0A2T4VTL1-F1
#
_cell.length_a   1.000
_cell.length_b   1.000
_cell.length_c   1.000
_cell.angle_alpha   90.00
_cell.angle_beta   90.00
_cell.angle_gamma   90.00
#
_symmetry.space_group_name_H-M   'P 1'
#
loop_
_entity.id
_entity.type
_entity.pdbx_description
1 polymer ?
#
loop_
_entity_poly.entity_id
_entity_poly.type
_entity_poly.pdbx_seq_one_letter_code
_entity_poly.pdbx_strand_id
1 'polypeptide(L)'
;MSRQPNTTAVQPTHSGAWVIQSWLSFALSIGVTAIGIYHLPVDGWQKAFLGMGLLFSIGSTFSLSKTVRDQAEQQRITARIDEARVTKLLAEVDPVVLK
;
A
#
# COMPACT_ATOMS: atom_id res chain seq x y z
N MET A 1 4.29 -15.90 -38.05
CA MET A 1 4.44 -16.14 -36.60
C MET A 1 4.16 -14.82 -35.88
N SER A 2 2.88 -14.51 -35.64
CA SER A 2 2.43 -13.24 -35.05
C SER A 2 2.68 -13.22 -33.54
N ARG A 3 3.71 -12.49 -33.11
CA ARG A 3 3.94 -12.21 -31.69
C ARG A 3 2.78 -11.32 -31.20
N GLN A 4 1.87 -11.90 -30.42
CA GLN A 4 0.88 -11.10 -29.70
C GLN A 4 1.62 -10.26 -28.64
N PRO A 5 1.39 -8.95 -28.55
CA PRO A 5 1.95 -8.14 -27.48
C PRO A 5 1.27 -8.54 -26.17
N ASN A 6 2.05 -8.97 -25.19
CA ASN A 6 1.60 -9.31 -23.85
C ASN A 6 1.16 -8.00 -23.18
N THR A 7 -0.11 -7.60 -23.37
CA THR A 7 -0.69 -6.49 -22.63
C THR A 7 -0.83 -6.95 -21.18
N THR A 8 0.11 -6.56 -20.33
CA THR A 8 0.05 -6.78 -18.88
C THR A 8 -1.21 -6.07 -18.37
N ALA A 9 -2.32 -6.78 -18.30
CA ALA A 9 -3.58 -6.26 -17.79
C ALA A 9 -3.33 -5.71 -16.38
N VAL A 10 -3.51 -4.40 -16.22
CA VAL A 10 -3.46 -3.74 -14.92
C VAL A 10 -4.56 -4.38 -14.09
N GLN A 11 -4.19 -5.24 -13.14
CA GLN A 11 -5.16 -5.93 -12.31
C GLN A 11 -6.05 -4.90 -11.60
N PRO A 12 -7.38 -5.09 -11.57
CA PRO A 12 -8.29 -4.13 -11.00
C PRO A 12 -7.99 -3.94 -9.52
N THR A 13 -7.86 -2.67 -9.13
CA THR A 13 -7.82 -2.20 -7.75
C THR A 13 -8.99 -2.78 -6.97
N HIS A 14 -8.75 -3.21 -5.73
CA HIS A 14 -9.67 -3.94 -4.84
C HIS A 14 -11.17 -3.60 -5.00
N SER A 15 -12.02 -4.64 -4.96
CA SER A 15 -13.49 -4.48 -4.96
C SER A 15 -13.96 -3.54 -3.84
N GLY A 16 -14.99 -2.72 -4.11
CA GLY A 16 -15.56 -1.79 -3.12
C GLY A 16 -16.00 -2.46 -1.82
N ALA A 17 -16.46 -3.72 -1.89
CA ALA A 17 -16.81 -4.51 -0.72
C ALA A 17 -15.60 -4.77 0.20
N TRP A 18 -14.43 -5.06 -0.39
CA TRP A 18 -13.18 -5.28 0.35
C TRP A 18 -12.69 -4.01 1.05
N VAL A 19 -12.83 -2.86 0.39
CA VAL A 19 -12.49 -1.57 0.97
C VAL A 19 -13.36 -1.29 2.19
N ILE A 20 -14.69 -1.47 2.07
CA ILE A 20 -15.63 -1.25 3.18
C ILE A 20 -15.34 -2.20 4.34
N GLN A 21 -15.13 -3.49 4.09
CA GLN A 21 -14.78 -4.48 5.11
C GLN A 21 -13.50 -4.10 5.86
N SER A 22 -12.47 -3.65 5.13
CA SER A 22 -11.18 -3.26 5.72
C SER A 22 -11.34 -2.07 6.66
N TRP A 23 -12.11 -1.06 6.24
CA TRP A 23 -12.43 0.10 7.08
C TRP A 23 -13.25 -0.27 8.32
N LEU A 24 -14.26 -1.14 8.16
CA LEU A 24 -15.06 -1.63 9.27
C LEU A 24 -14.20 -2.40 10.29
N SER A 25 -13.34 -3.29 9.82
CA SER A 25 -12.46 -4.09 10.69
C SER A 25 -11.48 -3.20 11.47
N PHE A 26 -10.93 -2.19 10.82
CA PHE A 26 -10.03 -1.22 11.44
C PHE A 26 -10.76 -0.38 12.51
N ALA A 27 -11.92 0.18 12.17
CA ALA A 27 -12.72 0.96 13.09
C ALA A 27 -13.19 0.13 14.30
N LEU A 28 -13.60 -1.12 14.06
CA LEU A 28 -14.00 -2.05 15.11
C LEU A 28 -12.83 -2.37 16.05
N SER A 29 -11.64 -2.65 15.53
CA SER A 29 -10.45 -2.93 16.34
C SER A 29 -10.10 -1.77 17.28
N ILE A 30 -10.09 -0.54 16.75
CA ILE A 30 -9.84 0.66 17.56
C ILE A 30 -10.96 0.86 18.58
N GLY A 31 -12.22 0.72 18.17
CA GLY A 31 -13.39 0.90 19.03
C GLY A 31 -13.42 -0.09 20.20
N VAL A 32 -13.21 -1.38 19.94
CA VAL A 32 -13.15 -2.42 20.96
C VAL A 32 -11.99 -2.16 21.92
N THR A 33 -10.82 -1.76 21.42
CA THR A 33 -9.67 -1.44 22.27
C THR A 33 -9.94 -0.23 23.16
N ALA A 34 -10.55 0.83 22.62
CA ALA A 34 -10.91 2.03 23.38
C ALA A 34 -11.96 1.72 24.46
N ILE A 35 -12.97 0.90 24.14
CA ILE A 35 -13.96 0.43 25.12
C ILE A 35 -13.28 -0.40 26.23
N GLY A 36 -12.34 -1.27 25.87
CA GLY A 36 -11.54 -2.05 26.82
C GLY A 36 -10.75 -1.17 27.79
N ILE A 37 -10.12 -0.10 27.30
CA ILE A 37 -9.41 0.88 28.14
C ILE A 37 -10.39 1.60 29.08
N TYR A 38 -11.58 1.96 28.59
CA TYR A 38 -12.59 2.65 29.39
C TYR A 38 -13.09 1.77 30.55
N HIS A 39 -13.39 0.50 30.27
CA HIS A 39 -13.93 -0.45 31.25
C HIS A 39 -12.90 -0.97 32.27
N LEU A 40 -11.62 -0.65 32.09
CA LEU A 40 -10.55 -1.11 32.96
C LEU A 40 -10.63 -0.44 34.35
N PRO A 41 -10.61 -1.19 35.47
CA PRO A 41 -10.66 -0.61 36.82
C PRO A 41 -9.27 -0.14 37.28
N VAL A 42 -8.73 0.87 36.61
CA VAL A 42 -7.42 1.50 36.92
C VAL A 42 -7.57 3.01 37.05
N ASP A 43 -6.60 3.70 37.65
CA ASP A 43 -6.69 5.16 37.77
C ASP A 43 -6.65 5.86 36.40
N GLY A 44 -7.19 7.07 36.36
CA GLY A 44 -7.32 7.85 35.13
C GLY A 44 -5.99 8.11 34.41
N TRP A 45 -4.88 8.18 35.16
CA TRP A 45 -3.55 8.39 34.60
C TRP A 45 -3.07 7.20 33.74
N GLN A 46 -3.26 5.98 34.23
CA GLN A 46 -2.90 4.75 33.52
C GLN A 46 -3.79 4.59 32.27
N LYS A 47 -5.08 4.95 32.36
CA LYS A 47 -5.97 4.99 31.18
C LYS A 47 -5.48 5.99 30.14
N ALA A 48 -5.05 7.18 30.57
CA ALA A 48 -4.52 8.21 29.67
C ALA A 48 -3.22 7.76 29.00
N PHE A 49 -2.32 7.09 29.72
CA PHE A 49 -1.10 6.50 29.16
C PHE A 49 -1.42 5.47 28.06
N LEU A 50 -2.36 4.56 28.32
CA LEU A 50 -2.81 3.58 27.32
C LEU A 50 -3.49 4.24 26.12
N GLY A 51 -4.30 5.28 26.37
CA GLY A 51 -4.94 6.08 25.32
C GLY A 51 -3.92 6.80 24.43
N MET A 52 -2.89 7.41 25.01
CA MET A 52 -1.79 8.03 24.28
C MET A 52 -1.04 7.02 23.41
N GLY A 53 -0.74 5.83 23.95
CA GLY A 53 -0.12 4.74 23.19
C GLY A 53 -0.98 4.26 22.03
N LEU A 54 -2.30 4.11 22.25
CA LEU A 54 -3.24 3.75 21.20
C LEU A 54 -3.28 4.80 20.08
N LEU A 55 -3.40 6.08 20.43
CA LEU A 55 -3.41 7.18 19.45
C LEU A 55 -2.10 7.25 18.66
N PHE A 56 -0.96 7.11 19.34
CA PHE A 56 0.34 7.08 18.69
C PHE A 56 0.47 5.91 17.71
N SER A 57 0.06 4.70 18.14
CA SER A 57 0.08 3.51 17.28
C SER A 57 -0.79 3.68 16.01
N ILE A 58 -1.97 4.29 16.15
CA ILE A 58 -2.86 4.58 15.02
C ILE A 58 -2.18 5.57 14.05
N GLY A 59 -1.64 6.67 14.58
CA GLY A 59 -0.92 7.67 13.79
C GLY A 59 0.28 7.08 13.04
N SER A 60 1.12 6.31 13.73
CA SER A 60 2.27 5.62 13.13
C SER A 60 1.87 4.62 12.05
N THR A 61 0.76 3.89 12.24
CA THR A 61 0.25 2.96 11.23
C THR A 61 -0.16 3.68 9.94
N PHE A 62 -0.81 4.83 10.05
CA PHE A 62 -1.17 5.64 8.88
C PHE A 62 0.04 6.25 8.17
N SER A 63 1.05 6.69 8.91
CA SER A 63 2.32 7.16 8.33
C SER A 63 3.05 6.04 7.61
N LEU A 64 3.18 4.88 8.26
CA LEU A 64 3.80 3.69 7.67
C LEU A 64 3.05 3.23 6.41
N SER A 65 1.71 3.22 6.44
CA SER A 65 0.89 2.86 5.28
C SER A 65 1.13 3.78 4.09
N LYS A 66 1.32 5.09 4.32
CA LYS A 66 1.70 6.04 3.26
C LYS A 66 3.09 5.71 2.73
N THR A 67 4.08 5.55 3.60
CA THR A 67 5.45 5.20 3.19
C THR A 67 5.49 3.92 2.36
N VAL A 68 4.76 2.89 2.75
CA VAL A 68 4.67 1.63 1.99
C VAL A 68 4.01 1.84 0.63
N ARG A 69 2.95 2.65 0.56
CA ARG A 69 2.29 3.00 -0.71
C ARG A 69 3.22 3.79 -1.63
N ASP A 70 3.92 4.77 -1.07
CA ASP A 70 4.88 5.60 -1.81
C ASP A 70 6.04 4.76 -2.35
N GLN A 71 6.56 3.82 -1.54
CA GLN A 71 7.58 2.86 -1.99
C GLN A 71 7.08 1.95 -3.11
N ALA A 72 5.84 1.44 -3.01
CA ALA A 72 5.25 0.60 -4.05
C ALA A 72 5.04 1.37 -5.37
N GLU A 73 4.69 2.66 -5.30
CA GLU A 73 4.56 3.52 -6.48
C GLU A 73 5.92 3.84 -7.11
N GLN A 74 6.93 4.19 -6.30
CA GLN A 74 8.29 4.44 -6.79
C GLN A 74 8.87 3.22 -7.52
N GLN A 75 8.73 2.02 -6.95
CA GLN A 75 9.21 0.78 -7.58
C GLN A 75 8.57 0.52 -8.94
N ARG A 76 7.26 0.77 -9.07
CA ARG A 76 6.54 0.63 -10.35
C ARG A 76 7.07 1.61 -11.40
N ILE A 77 7.32 2.87 -11.02
CA ILE A 77 7.84 3.89 -11.93
C ILE A 77 9.25 3.52 -12.41
N THR A 78 10.14 3.13 -11.49
CA THR A 78 11.50 2.71 -11.85
C THR A 78 11.51 1.52 -12.81
N ALA A 79 10.68 0.50 -12.54
CA ALA A 79 10.57 -0.67 -13.44
C ALA A 79 10.14 -0.28 -14.87
N ARG A 80 9.21 0.66 -15.02
CA ARG A 80 8.79 1.17 -16.34
C ARG A 80 9.90 1.93 -17.06
N ILE A 81 10.70 2.69 -16.33
CA ILE A 81 11.86 3.42 -16.88
C ILE A 81 12.92 2.43 -17.35
N ASP A 82 13.20 1.39 -16.56
CA ASP A 82 14.16 0.35 -16.91
C ASP A 82 13.69 -0.43 -18.15
N GLU A 83 12.41 -0.82 -18.23
CA GLU A 83 11.80 -1.42 -19.42
C GLU A 83 11.99 -0.54 -20.67
N ALA A 84 11.74 0.77 -20.56
CA ALA A 84 11.88 1.71 -21.67
C ALA A 84 13.36 1.90 -22.09
N ARG A 85 14.29 1.98 -21.13
CA ARG A 85 15.73 2.08 -21.40
C ARG A 85 16.28 0.82 -22.06
N VAL A 86 15.90 -0.35 -21.56
CA VAL A 86 16.28 -1.65 -22.15
C VAL A 86 15.74 -1.75 -23.57
N THR A 87 14.48 -1.36 -23.80
CA THR A 87 13.88 -1.35 -25.14
C THR A 87 14.65 -0.41 -26.10
N LYS A 88 15.08 0.76 -25.62
CA LYS A 88 15.90 1.69 -26.41
C LYS A 88 17.27 1.12 -26.76
N LEU A 89 17.97 0.52 -25.80
CA LEU A 89 19.28 -0.10 -26.02
C LEU A 89 19.21 -1.26 -27.02
N LEU A 90 18.18 -2.11 -26.91
CA LEU A 90 17.95 -3.19 -27.87
C LEU A 90 17.69 -2.65 -29.28
N ALA A 91 16.94 -1.55 -29.41
CA ALA A 91 16.67 -0.93 -30.70
C ALA A 91 17.89 -0.26 -31.35
N GLU A 92 18.85 0.20 -30.55
CA GLU A 92 20.07 0.87 -31.05
C GLU A 92 21.17 -0.13 -31.46
N VAL A 93 21.21 -1.32 -30.85
CA VAL A 93 22.26 -2.33 -31.07
C VAL A 93 21.90 -3.35 -32.16
N ASP A 94 20.64 -3.44 -32.61
CA ASP A 94 20.21 -4.38 -33.66
C ASP A 94 20.19 -3.74 -35.07
N PRO A 95 21.20 -4.01 -35.94
CA PRO A 95 21.25 -3.46 -37.29
C PRO A 95 20.32 -4.16 -38.32
N VAL A 96 19.42 -5.08 -37.92
CA VAL A 96 18.78 -6.02 -38.88
C VAL A 96 17.26 -5.88 -39.04
N VAL A 97 16.64 -4.78 -38.58
CA VAL A 97 15.18 -4.54 -38.76
C VAL A 97 14.86 -3.46 -39.82
N LEU A 98 15.84 -3.00 -40.60
CA LEU A 98 15.65 -2.00 -41.69
C LEU A 98 16.32 -2.39 -43.02
N LYS A 99 16.10 -3.63 -43.48
CA LYS A 99 16.17 -3.98 -44.91
C LYS A 99 15.09 -5.00 -45.25
#